data_AF-A0A397AEB9-F1
#
_entry.id   AF-A0A397AEB9-F1
#
_cell.length_a   1.000
_cell.length_b   1.000
_cell.length_c   1.000
_cell.angle_alpha   90.00
_cell.angle_beta   90.00
_cell.angle_gamma   90.00
#
_symmetry.space_group_name_H-M   'P 1'
#
loop_
_entity.id
_entity.type
_entity.pdbx_description
1 polymer ?
#
loop_
_entity_poly.entity_id
_entity_poly.type
_entity_poly.pdbx_seq_one_letter_code
_entity_poly.pdbx_strand_id
1 'polypeptide(L)'
;ADLSRRVRALVDTHNQRVVLTNASLFVDKAALFPSCVFAVGADTAVRLVDLKYYGNDPAKLWLALATISSHKCRFVVAGRLVEGAFVSAQDAISRVPAPFEHLFVPIPESTFRLDLSSTQLRQQQSKRNAQV
;
A
#
# COMPACT_ATOMS: atom_id res chain seq x y z
N ALA A 1 -11.20 -13.79 -16.08
CA ALA A 1 -11.03 -12.85 -17.21
C ALA A 1 -10.28 -11.57 -16.82
N ASP A 2 -10.67 -10.88 -15.73
CA ASP A 2 -10.08 -9.58 -15.37
C ASP A 2 -8.62 -9.64 -14.88
N LEU A 3 -8.27 -10.60 -14.01
CA LEU A 3 -6.93 -10.71 -13.43
C LEU A 3 -5.85 -10.96 -14.49
N SER A 4 -6.06 -11.93 -15.38
CA SER A 4 -5.12 -12.25 -16.47
C SER A 4 -4.93 -11.08 -17.44
N ARG A 5 -5.96 -10.24 -17.63
CA ARG A 5 -5.87 -9.02 -18.44
C ARG A 5 -5.01 -7.96 -17.75
N ARG A 6 -5.20 -7.76 -16.45
CA ARG A 6 -4.39 -6.80 -15.65
C ARG A 6 -2.93 -7.22 -15.57
N VAL A 7 -2.66 -8.51 -15.40
CA VAL A 7 -1.29 -9.05 -15.40
C VAL A 7 -0.63 -8.82 -16.75
N ARG A 8 -1.30 -9.18 -17.86
CA ARG A 8 -0.77 -8.93 -19.21
C ARG A 8 -0.50 -7.45 -19.46
N ALA A 9 -1.39 -6.55 -19.07
CA ALA A 9 -1.14 -5.12 -19.20
C ALA A 9 0.16 -4.67 -18.50
N LEU A 10 0.47 -5.21 -17.32
CA LEU A 10 1.72 -4.90 -16.60
C LEU A 10 2.96 -5.50 -17.29
N VAL A 11 2.87 -6.75 -17.73
CA VAL A 11 3.98 -7.45 -18.40
C VAL A 11 4.26 -6.83 -19.75
N ASP A 12 3.24 -6.67 -20.59
CA ASP A 12 3.39 -6.28 -21.99
C ASP A 12 3.70 -4.78 -22.13
N THR A 13 3.11 -3.92 -21.29
CA THR A 13 3.29 -2.46 -21.40
C THR A 13 4.56 -1.98 -20.70
N HIS A 14 4.92 -2.58 -19.56
CA HIS A 14 5.99 -2.08 -18.70
C HIS A 14 7.20 -3.03 -18.61
N ASN A 15 7.16 -4.17 -19.31
CA ASN A 15 8.19 -5.21 -19.28
C ASN A 15 8.58 -5.64 -17.86
N GLN A 16 7.60 -5.70 -16.95
CA GLN A 16 7.81 -6.05 -15.55
C GLN A 16 7.47 -7.52 -15.29
N ARG A 17 8.24 -8.16 -14.41
CA ARG A 17 7.90 -9.49 -13.89
C ARG A 17 6.80 -9.35 -12.84
N VAL A 18 5.83 -10.25 -12.88
CA VAL A 18 4.67 -10.22 -11.97
C VAL A 18 4.63 -11.51 -11.15
N VAL A 19 4.49 -11.36 -9.83
CA VAL A 19 4.22 -12.47 -8.91
C VAL A 19 2.81 -12.31 -8.37
N LEU A 20 2.01 -13.38 -8.43
CA LEU A 20 0.70 -13.45 -7.78
C LEU A 20 0.81 -14.35 -6.54
N THR A 21 0.28 -13.86 -5.43
CA THR A 21 0.20 -14.60 -4.17
C THR A 21 -1.16 -14.40 -3.53
N ASN A 22 -1.61 -15.41 -2.77
CA ASN A 22 -2.79 -15.33 -1.90
C ASN A 22 -2.43 -14.88 -0.47
N ALA A 23 -1.16 -14.55 -0.19
CA ALA A 23 -0.73 -13.98 1.09
C ALA A 23 -1.48 -12.66 1.37
N SER A 24 -2.38 -12.70 2.35
CA SER A 24 -3.27 -11.60 2.67
C SER A 24 -2.59 -10.57 3.59
N LEU A 25 -1.72 -11.03 4.49
CA LEU A 25 -1.04 -10.19 5.47
C LEU A 25 0.35 -9.77 5.01
N PHE A 26 0.81 -8.61 5.49
CA PHE A 26 2.16 -8.13 5.16
C PHE A 26 3.26 -8.93 5.86
N VAL A 27 2.98 -9.56 7.00
CA VAL A 27 3.92 -10.50 7.63
C VAL A 27 4.20 -11.71 6.71
N ASP A 28 3.16 -12.26 6.09
CA ASP A 28 3.29 -13.38 5.14
C ASP A 28 4.03 -12.94 3.88
N LYS A 29 3.72 -11.75 3.36
CA LYS A 29 4.44 -11.17 2.21
C LYS A 29 5.90 -10.91 2.52
N ALA A 30 6.24 -10.46 3.73
CA ALA A 30 7.62 -10.24 4.13
C ALA A 30 8.42 -11.55 4.18
N ALA A 31 7.79 -12.64 4.63
CA ALA A 31 8.38 -13.97 4.59
C ALA A 31 8.62 -14.47 3.15
N LEU A 32 7.65 -14.24 2.25
CA LEU A 32 7.76 -14.60 0.83
C LEU A 32 8.77 -13.74 0.07
N PHE A 33 8.90 -12.45 0.43
CA PHE A 33 9.73 -11.47 -0.26
C PHE A 33 10.64 -10.72 0.73
N PRO A 34 11.71 -11.36 1.24
CA PRO A 34 12.66 -10.71 2.13
C PRO A 34 13.33 -9.51 1.46
N SER A 35 13.63 -8.46 2.23
CA SER A 35 14.26 -7.21 1.78
C SER A 35 13.46 -6.43 0.73
N CYS A 36 12.16 -6.72 0.59
CA CYS A 36 11.29 -6.02 -0.34
C CYS A 36 10.81 -4.67 0.21
N VAL A 37 10.55 -3.74 -0.70
CA VAL A 37 9.88 -2.47 -0.38
C VAL A 37 8.46 -2.52 -0.93
N PHE A 38 7.48 -2.38 -0.05
CA PHE A 38 6.06 -2.37 -0.40
C PHE A 38 5.56 -0.94 -0.61
N ALA A 39 5.14 -0.62 -1.83
CA ALA A 39 4.45 0.64 -2.10
C ALA A 39 2.97 0.55 -1.65
N VAL A 40 2.54 1.45 -0.78
CA VAL A 40 1.19 1.46 -0.21
C VAL A 40 0.63 2.89 -0.16
N GLY A 41 -0.69 3.01 -0.21
CA GLY A 41 -1.37 4.30 0.04
C GLY A 41 -1.59 4.57 1.53
N ALA A 42 -1.84 5.83 1.87
CA ALA A 42 -2.14 6.32 3.22
C ALA A 42 -3.15 5.44 3.99
N ASP A 43 -4.26 5.06 3.36
CA ASP A 43 -5.29 4.20 3.98
C ASP A 43 -4.72 2.85 4.46
N THR A 44 -3.76 2.30 3.72
CA THR A 44 -3.14 1.02 4.09
C THR A 44 -2.09 1.21 5.16
N ALA A 45 -1.33 2.31 5.13
CA ALA A 45 -0.39 2.66 6.18
C ALA A 45 -1.08 2.85 7.55
N VAL A 46 -2.22 3.56 7.58
CA VAL A 46 -3.02 3.71 8.81
C VAL A 46 -3.45 2.34 9.35
N ARG A 47 -3.93 1.45 8.47
CA ARG A 47 -4.38 0.10 8.87
C ARG A 47 -3.24 -0.78 9.38
N LEU A 48 -2.00 -0.59 8.89
CA LEU A 48 -0.84 -1.35 9.34
C LEU A 48 -0.52 -1.14 10.82
N VAL A 49 -0.89 0.01 11.40
CA VAL A 49 -0.63 0.36 12.80
C VAL A 49 -1.89 0.52 13.64
N ASP A 50 -3.06 0.19 13.09
CA ASP A 50 -4.33 0.27 13.80
C ASP A 50 -4.60 -1.03 14.56
N LEU A 51 -4.65 -0.94 15.89
CA LEU A 51 -4.85 -2.06 16.82
C LEU A 51 -6.10 -2.89 16.52
N LYS A 52 -7.13 -2.33 15.86
CA LYS A 52 -8.32 -3.10 15.50
C LYS A 52 -8.01 -4.30 14.59
N TYR A 53 -6.96 -4.22 13.77
CA TYR A 53 -6.51 -5.34 12.91
C TYR A 53 -5.68 -6.38 13.66
N TYR A 54 -5.33 -6.09 14.91
CA TYR A 54 -4.54 -6.97 15.77
C TYR A 54 -5.37 -7.47 16.96
N GLY A 55 -6.70 -7.48 16.84
CA GLY A 55 -7.60 -7.90 17.91
C GLY A 55 -7.53 -7.00 19.14
N ASN A 56 -7.19 -5.72 18.95
CA ASN A 56 -6.92 -4.74 19.99
C ASN A 56 -5.77 -5.11 20.94
N ASP A 57 -4.84 -5.95 20.48
CA ASP A 57 -3.67 -6.42 21.24
C ASP A 57 -2.39 -5.73 20.74
N PRO A 58 -1.78 -4.83 21.56
CA PRO A 58 -0.52 -4.19 21.21
C PRO A 58 0.62 -5.17 20.97
N ALA A 59 0.68 -6.29 21.70
CA ALA A 59 1.77 -7.26 21.53
C ALA A 59 1.76 -7.88 20.12
N LYS A 60 0.57 -8.10 19.55
CA LYS A 60 0.42 -8.60 18.17
C LYS A 60 0.86 -7.59 17.12
N LEU A 61 0.55 -6.30 17.32
CA LEU A 61 1.05 -5.23 16.45
C LEU A 61 2.58 -5.17 16.49
N TRP A 62 3.16 -5.17 17.69
CA TRP A 62 4.61 -5.14 17.89
C TRP A 62 5.29 -6.34 17.24
N LEU A 63 4.74 -7.54 17.43
CA LEU A 63 5.27 -8.75 16.81
C LEU A 63 5.21 -8.68 15.27
N ALA A 64 4.12 -8.15 14.72
CA ALA A 64 3.99 -8.00 13.27
C ALA A 64 5.02 -7.02 12.68
N LEU A 65 5.19 -5.86 13.30
CA LEU A 65 6.19 -4.87 12.86
C LEU A 65 7.62 -5.39 13.03
N ALA A 66 7.92 -6.05 14.15
CA ALA A 66 9.22 -6.67 14.38
C ALA A 66 9.52 -7.78 13.36
N THR A 67 8.52 -8.60 13.01
CA THR A 67 8.66 -9.65 11.99
C THR A 67 8.92 -9.05 10.61
N ILE A 68 8.19 -8.00 10.23
CA ILE A 68 8.45 -7.31 8.95
C ILE A 68 9.86 -6.70 8.94
N SER A 69 10.28 -6.10 10.06
CA SER A 69 11.62 -5.54 10.22
C SER A 69 12.72 -6.60 10.14
N SER A 70 12.52 -7.79 10.72
CA SER A 70 13.52 -8.86 10.69
C SER A 70 13.73 -9.42 9.29
N HIS A 71 12.68 -9.40 8.45
CA HIS A 71 12.76 -9.67 7.02
C HIS A 71 13.39 -8.52 6.21
N LYS A 72 13.80 -7.42 6.84
CA LYS A 72 14.38 -6.21 6.21
C LYS A 72 13.45 -5.52 5.23
N CYS A 73 12.15 -5.73 5.37
CA CYS A 73 11.16 -5.11 4.50
C CYS A 73 10.85 -3.68 4.95
N ARG A 74 10.39 -2.85 4.01
CA ARG A 74 9.95 -1.46 4.28
C ARG A 74 8.68 -1.15 3.51
N PHE A 75 8.05 -0.04 3.87
CA PHE A 75 6.89 0.54 3.22
C PHE A 75 7.26 1.89 2.65
N VAL A 76 6.95 2.13 1.39
CA VAL A 76 6.91 3.47 0.82
C VAL A 76 5.46 3.91 0.80
N VAL A 77 5.15 5.02 1.45
CA VAL A 77 3.78 5.48 1.70
C VAL A 77 3.46 6.69 0.84
N ALA A 78 2.45 6.58 -0.01
CA ALA A 78 1.92 7.69 -0.79
C ALA A 78 0.70 8.31 -0.10
N GLY A 79 0.66 9.64 -0.04
CA GLY A 79 -0.52 10.40 0.39
C GLY A 79 -1.71 10.21 -0.57
N ARG A 80 -2.91 10.58 -0.12
CA ARG A 80 -4.13 10.42 -0.92
C ARG A 80 -5.16 11.51 -0.61
N LEU A 81 -5.88 11.95 -1.64
CA LEU A 81 -7.08 12.77 -1.47
C LEU A 81 -8.29 11.91 -1.06
N VAL A 82 -8.90 12.24 0.07
CA VAL A 82 -10.09 11.60 0.63
C VAL A 82 -11.15 12.67 0.91
N GLU A 83 -12.31 12.58 0.27
CA GLU A 83 -13.45 13.49 0.50
C GLU A 83 -13.10 15.00 0.43
N GLY A 84 -12.15 15.36 -0.43
CA GLY A 84 -11.71 16.76 -0.60
C GLY A 84 -10.60 17.20 0.35
N ALA A 85 -10.21 16.37 1.32
CA ALA A 85 -9.07 16.60 2.20
C ALA A 85 -7.90 15.70 1.80
N PHE A 86 -6.70 16.26 1.69
CA PHE A 86 -5.50 15.48 1.41
C PHE A 86 -4.95 14.88 2.71
N VAL A 87 -4.87 13.55 2.76
CA VAL A 87 -4.19 12.83 3.84
C VAL A 87 -2.75 12.61 3.42
N SER A 88 -1.82 13.33 4.06
CA SER A 88 -0.39 13.21 3.74
C SER A 88 0.16 11.85 4.17
N ALA A 89 1.24 11.41 3.52
CA ALA A 89 1.94 10.20 3.93
C ALA A 89 2.48 10.33 5.37
N GLN A 90 2.86 11.54 5.77
CA GLN A 90 3.39 11.83 7.11
C GLN A 90 2.30 11.65 8.18
N ASP A 91 1.10 12.19 7.94
CA ASP A 91 -0.02 12.05 8.86
C ASP A 91 -0.45 10.59 8.99
N ALA A 92 -0.43 9.85 7.87
CA ALA A 92 -0.80 8.44 7.82
C ALA A 92 0.10 7.55 8.69
N ILE A 93 1.38 7.94 8.88
CA ILE A 93 2.36 7.18 9.67
C ILE A 93 2.63 7.78 11.06
N SER A 94 1.94 8.87 11.43
CA SER A 94 2.11 9.55 12.72
C SER A 94 1.89 8.66 13.96
N ARG A 95 1.18 7.54 13.78
CA ARG A 95 0.86 6.57 14.84
C ARG A 95 1.81 5.38 14.88
N VAL A 96 2.84 5.34 14.02
CA VAL A 96 3.85 4.28 14.03
C VAL A 96 4.64 4.39 15.35
N PRO A 97 4.83 3.29 16.10
CA PRO A 97 5.67 3.33 17.30
C PRO A 97 7.12 3.64 16.94
N ALA A 98 7.78 4.50 17.72
CA ALA A 98 9.12 5.02 17.44
C ALA A 98 10.17 3.97 16.99
N PRO A 99 10.26 2.75 17.60
CA PRO A 99 11.21 1.73 17.17
C PRO A 99 10.99 1.18 15.75
N PHE A 100 9.85 1.48 15.13
CA PHE A 100 9.45 0.97 13.82
C PHE A 100 9.27 2.08 12.77
N GLU A 101 9.55 3.34 13.10
CA GLU A 101 9.45 4.47 12.15
C GLU A 101 10.28 4.22 10.89
N HIS A 102 11.45 3.60 11.02
CA HIS A 102 12.33 3.26 9.89
C HIS A 102 11.71 2.29 8.87
N LEU A 103 10.64 1.59 9.24
CA LEU A 103 9.89 0.74 8.31
C LEU A 103 9.07 1.56 7.33
N PHE A 104 8.77 2.83 7.60
CA PHE A 104 7.87 3.65 6.80
C PHE A 104 8.60 4.84 6.21
N VAL A 105 8.64 4.89 4.89
CA VAL A 105 9.24 5.98 4.10
C VAL A 105 8.11 6.78 3.46
N PRO A 106 7.72 7.93 4.03
CA PRO A 106 6.67 8.76 3.46
C PRO A 106 7.18 9.45 2.19
N ILE A 107 6.37 9.46 1.13
CA ILE A 107 6.62 10.29 -0.05
C ILE A 107 6.02 11.68 0.25
N PRO A 108 6.81 12.77 0.18
CA PRO A 108 6.30 14.12 0.38
C PRO A 108 5.22 14.48 -0.65
N GLU A 109 4.20 15.24 -0.25
CA GLU A 109 3.15 15.73 -1.16
C GLU A 109 3.74 16.50 -2.35
N SER A 110 4.77 17.31 -2.11
CA SER A 110 5.47 18.06 -3.16
C SER A 110 6.14 17.17 -4.22
N THR A 111 6.39 15.90 -3.90
CA THR A 111 6.99 14.91 -4.81
C THR A 111 5.91 14.06 -5.48
N PHE A 112 4.85 13.71 -4.75
CA PHE A 112 3.78 12.86 -5.26
C PHE A 112 2.42 13.28 -4.71
N ARG A 113 1.60 13.83 -5.60
CA ARG A 113 0.18 14.07 -5.38
C ARG A 113 -0.61 13.61 -6.59
N LEU A 114 -1.51 12.66 -6.36
CA LEU A 114 -2.39 12.13 -7.39
C LEU A 114 -3.84 12.17 -6.89
N ASP A 115 -4.58 13.17 -7.36
CA ASP A 115 -5.98 13.42 -6.98
C ASP A 115 -6.95 12.53 -7.79
N LEU A 116 -6.59 11.25 -7.96
CA LEU A 116 -7.35 10.26 -8.72
C LEU A 116 -7.77 9.10 -7.82
N SER A 117 -9.09 8.85 -7.74
CA SER A 117 -9.63 7.64 -7.13
C SER A 117 -9.82 6.54 -8.17
N SER A 118 -9.73 5.28 -7.72
CA SER A 118 -10.04 4.13 -8.58
C SER A 118 -11.49 4.14 -9.09
N THR A 119 -12.41 4.77 -8.35
CA THR A 119 -13.80 4.97 -8.76
C THR A 119 -13.90 5.96 -9.93
N GLN A 120 -13.20 7.10 -9.85
CA GLN A 120 -13.14 8.06 -10.95
C GLN A 120 -12.49 7.43 -12.20
N LEU A 121 -11.40 6.67 -12.04
CA LEU A 121 -10.75 5.96 -13.15
C LEU A 121 -11.70 4.95 -13.81
N ARG A 122 -12.44 4.17 -13.02
CA ARG A 122 -13.45 3.24 -13.54
C ARG A 122 -14.58 3.97 -14.28
N GLN A 123 -15.08 5.08 -13.73
CA GLN A 123 -16.13 5.87 -14.38
C GLN A 123 -15.64 6.48 -15.71
N GLN A 124 -14.41 7.00 -15.76
CA GLN A 124 -13.81 7.51 -16.99
C GLN A 124 -13.64 6.40 -18.03
N GLN A 125 -13.22 5.21 -17.62
CA GLN A 125 -13.05 4.08 -18.52
C GLN A 125 -14.39 3.53 -19.03
N SER A 126 -15.43 3.47 -18.19
CA SER A 126 -16.79 3.11 -18.62
C SER A 126 -17.38 4.13 -19.59
N LYS A 127 -17.20 5.43 -19.36
CA LYS A 127 -17.64 6.49 -20.30
C LYS A 127 -16.94 6.39 -21.65
N ARG A 128 -15.62 6.16 -21.63
CA ARG A 128 -14.80 6.01 -22.84
C ARG A 128 -15.18 4.77 -23.65
N ASN A 129 -15.54 3.67 -23.00
CA ASN A 129 -16.00 2.45 -23.67
C ASN A 129 -17.45 2.54 -24.19
N ALA A 130 -18.26 3.48 -23.70
CA ALA A 130 -19.64 3.69 -24.16
C ALA A 130 -19.74 4.68 -25.33
N GLN A 131 -18.62 5.34 -25.70
CA GLN A 131 -18.51 6.28 -26.82
C GLN A 131 -17.77 5.68 -28.04
N VAL A 132 -17.37 4.40 -27.96
CA VAL A 132 -16.78 3.59 -29.03
C VAL A 132 -17.75 2.46 -29.34
#